data_AF-A0A3N5P001-F1
#
_entry.id   AF-A0A3N5P001-F1
#
_cell.length_a   1.000
_cell.length_b   1.000
_cell.length_c   1.000
_cell.angle_alpha   90.00
_cell.angle_beta   90.00
_cell.angle_gamma   90.00
#
_symmetry.space_group_name_H-M   'P 1'
#
loop_
_entity.id
_entity.type
_entity.pdbx_description
1 polymer ?
#
loop_
_entity_poly.entity_id
_entity_poly.type
_entity_poly.pdbx_seq_one_letter_code
_entity_poly.pdbx_strand_id
1 'polypeptide(L)'
;MEGRKVAIKALDLLSGRSFVKASEVYWLLKGLDIDLLLHILSITDNEDVRQAMSKYITELCDEKSLLTGDDLKNMGLEPGPLFRTILHRLLEARLDGEVRYREDEIHLVKQEFLDRLEIETN
;
A
#
# COMPACT_ATOMS: atom_id res chain seq x y z
N MET A 1 -6.94 -9.19 -23.06
CA MET A 1 -6.02 -8.24 -23.75
C MET A 1 -6.09 -6.82 -23.20
N GLU A 2 -7.26 -6.34 -22.76
CA GLU A 2 -7.42 -4.95 -22.25
C GLU A 2 -6.63 -4.68 -20.95
N GLY A 3 -6.73 -5.55 -19.95
CA GLY A 3 -6.05 -5.37 -18.66
C GLY A 3 -4.53 -5.26 -18.76
N ARG A 4 -3.91 -5.98 -19.71
CA ARG A 4 -2.46 -5.90 -19.98
C ARG A 4 -2.01 -4.51 -20.42
N LYS A 5 -2.66 -3.96 -21.44
CA LYS A 5 -2.26 -2.65 -21.99
C LYS A 5 -2.48 -1.53 -20.98
N VAL A 6 -3.55 -1.63 -20.19
CA VAL A 6 -3.86 -0.67 -19.12
C VAL A 6 -2.79 -0.74 -18.02
N ALA A 7 -2.42 -1.95 -17.57
CA ALA A 7 -1.40 -2.13 -16.52
C ALA A 7 -0.03 -1.61 -16.96
N ILE A 8 0.43 -1.96 -18.17
CA ILE A 8 1.72 -1.48 -18.71
C ILE A 8 1.71 0.05 -18.82
N LYS A 9 0.66 0.63 -19.42
CA LYS A 9 0.58 2.08 -19.58
C LYS A 9 0.55 2.80 -18.24
N ALA A 10 -0.13 2.24 -17.24
CA ALA A 10 -0.17 2.84 -15.91
C ALA A 10 1.19 2.73 -15.21
N LEU A 11 1.91 1.62 -15.35
CA LEU A 11 3.28 1.50 -14.85
C LEU A 11 4.23 2.47 -15.57
N ASP A 12 4.16 2.58 -16.89
CA ASP A 12 4.97 3.55 -17.66
C ASP A 12 4.73 5.00 -17.18
N LEU A 13 3.47 5.36 -16.88
CA LEU A 13 3.12 6.67 -16.35
C LEU A 13 3.65 6.92 -14.94
N LEU A 14 3.82 5.86 -14.13
CA LEU A 14 4.45 5.93 -12.82
C LEU A 14 5.98 6.01 -12.97
N SER A 15 6.60 5.11 -13.73
CA SER A 15 8.06 5.07 -13.96
C SER A 15 8.62 6.37 -14.55
N GLY A 16 7.82 7.13 -15.31
CA GLY A 16 8.21 8.46 -15.80
C GLY A 16 8.28 9.56 -14.72
N ARG A 17 7.89 9.29 -13.48
CA ARG A 17 7.98 10.22 -12.34
C ARG A 17 9.31 10.02 -11.62
N SER A 18 9.88 11.11 -11.10
CA SER A 18 11.18 11.08 -10.39
C SER A 18 11.20 10.20 -9.14
N PHE A 19 10.05 9.83 -8.59
CA PHE A 19 9.93 8.94 -7.44
C PHE A 19 8.56 8.28 -7.45
N VAL A 20 8.52 6.95 -7.54
CA VAL A 20 7.28 6.15 -7.46
C VAL A 20 7.25 5.47 -6.10
N LYS A 21 6.16 5.68 -5.35
CA LYS A 21 5.96 5.01 -4.07
C LYS A 21 5.60 3.54 -4.28
N ALA A 22 6.03 2.68 -3.37
CA ALA A 22 5.69 1.25 -3.45
C ALA A 22 4.19 1.02 -3.22
N SER A 23 3.56 1.87 -2.39
CA SER A 23 2.11 1.91 -2.23
C SER A 23 1.35 2.19 -3.53
N GLU A 24 1.85 3.08 -4.39
CA GLU A 24 1.24 3.37 -5.71
C GLU A 24 1.29 2.14 -6.62
N VAL A 25 2.44 1.46 -6.69
CA VAL A 25 2.60 0.21 -7.47
C VAL A 25 1.66 -0.87 -6.93
N TYR A 26 1.59 -1.00 -5.60
CA TYR A 26 0.72 -1.97 -4.95
C TYR A 26 -0.74 -1.77 -5.32
N TRP A 27 -1.29 -0.56 -5.15
CA TRP A 27 -2.69 -0.30 -5.46
C TRP A 27 -3.01 -0.41 -6.95
N LEU A 28 -2.04 -0.10 -7.82
CA LEU A 28 -2.21 -0.24 -9.26
C LEU A 28 -2.33 -1.71 -9.69
N LEU A 29 -1.53 -2.59 -9.09
CA LEU A 29 -1.46 -4.00 -9.47
C LEU A 29 -2.39 -4.89 -8.65
N LYS A 30 -2.90 -4.40 -7.51
CA LYS A 30 -3.82 -5.12 -6.65
C LYS A 30 -5.10 -5.49 -7.38
N GLY A 31 -5.47 -6.76 -7.28
CA GLY A 31 -6.67 -7.30 -7.93
C GLY A 31 -6.47 -7.71 -9.38
N LEU A 32 -5.27 -7.51 -9.95
CA LEU A 32 -4.89 -8.17 -11.20
C LEU A 32 -4.53 -9.63 -10.94
N ASP A 33 -4.86 -10.47 -11.92
CA ASP A 33 -4.56 -11.89 -11.91
C ASP A 33 -3.04 -12.15 -11.96
N ILE A 34 -2.57 -13.13 -11.19
CA ILE A 34 -1.13 -13.42 -11.08
C ILE A 34 -0.54 -13.95 -12.39
N ASP A 35 -1.28 -14.74 -13.16
CA ASP A 35 -0.82 -15.24 -14.47
C ASP A 35 -0.69 -14.08 -15.46
N LEU A 36 -1.60 -13.11 -15.40
CA LEU A 36 -1.49 -11.87 -16.18
C LEU A 36 -0.24 -11.07 -15.79
N LEU A 37 0.05 -10.91 -14.51
CA LEU A 37 1.24 -10.19 -14.04
C LEU A 37 2.54 -10.88 -14.50
N LEU A 38 2.63 -12.20 -14.32
CA LEU A 38 3.79 -12.99 -14.77
C LEU A 38 3.95 -12.94 -16.30
N HIS A 39 2.85 -12.99 -17.04
CA HIS A 39 2.87 -12.85 -18.49
C HIS A 39 3.46 -11.50 -18.90
N ILE A 40 2.99 -10.40 -18.32
CA ILE A 40 3.52 -9.05 -18.60
C ILE A 40 5.01 -8.97 -18.25
N LEU A 41 5.42 -9.50 -17.09
CA LEU A 41 6.82 -9.53 -16.67
C LEU A 41 7.71 -10.29 -17.68
N SER A 42 7.20 -11.37 -18.26
CA SER A 42 7.95 -12.21 -19.21
C SER A 42 8.20 -11.56 -20.58
N ILE A 43 7.43 -10.52 -20.93
CA ILE A 43 7.42 -9.91 -22.26
C ILE A 43 7.64 -8.38 -22.25
N THR A 44 7.87 -7.78 -21.08
CA THR A 44 8.19 -6.36 -20.99
C THR A 44 9.67 -6.12 -21.29
N ASP A 45 9.95 -5.14 -22.13
CA ASP A 45 11.31 -4.68 -22.43
C ASP A 45 11.68 -3.42 -21.62
N ASN A 46 10.71 -2.82 -20.92
CA ASN A 46 10.95 -1.69 -20.03
C ASN A 46 11.47 -2.21 -18.67
N GLU A 47 12.72 -1.91 -18.35
CA GLU A 47 13.38 -2.35 -17.11
C GLU A 47 12.75 -1.74 -15.84
N ASP A 48 12.25 -0.50 -15.90
CA ASP A 48 11.58 0.12 -14.76
C ASP A 48 10.26 -0.61 -14.45
N VAL A 49 9.52 -0.95 -15.49
CA VAL A 49 8.30 -1.77 -15.39
C VAL A 49 8.65 -3.16 -14.88
N ARG A 50 9.70 -3.79 -15.42
CA ARG A 50 10.17 -5.12 -14.98
C ARG A 50 10.50 -5.11 -13.49
N GLN A 51 11.25 -4.10 -13.03
CA GLN A 51 11.66 -3.96 -11.63
C GLN A 51 10.46 -3.73 -10.71
N ALA A 52 9.56 -2.81 -11.07
CA ALA A 52 8.36 -2.53 -10.28
C ALA A 52 7.45 -3.76 -10.16
N MET A 53 7.24 -4.49 -11.26
CA MET A 53 6.43 -5.71 -11.27
C MET A 53 7.08 -6.85 -10.50
N SER A 54 8.38 -7.07 -10.67
CA SER A 54 9.12 -8.08 -9.92
C SER A 54 8.99 -7.81 -8.43
N LYS A 55 9.24 -6.56 -8.00
CA LYS A 55 9.12 -6.17 -6.59
C LYS A 55 7.71 -6.37 -6.05
N TYR A 56 6.68 -6.03 -6.84
CA TYR A 56 5.30 -6.28 -6.42
C TYR A 56 5.03 -7.76 -6.18
N ILE A 57 5.44 -8.63 -7.11
CA ILE A 57 5.19 -10.08 -7.05
C ILE A 57 5.99 -10.76 -5.92
N THR A 58 7.20 -10.28 -5.63
CA THR A 58 8.09 -10.94 -4.65
C THR A 58 7.99 -10.37 -3.24
N GLU A 59 7.56 -9.12 -3.08
CA GLU A 59 7.61 -8.41 -1.80
C GLU A 59 6.27 -7.75 -1.45
N LEU A 60 5.70 -6.93 -2.35
CA LEU A 60 4.62 -6.03 -1.97
C LEU A 60 3.25 -6.72 -1.86
N CYS A 61 2.97 -7.75 -2.66
CA CYS A 61 1.64 -8.35 -2.75
C CYS A 61 1.18 -9.02 -1.44
N ASP A 62 2.13 -9.52 -0.65
CA ASP A 62 1.88 -10.23 0.60
C ASP A 62 1.94 -9.33 1.85
N GLU A 63 2.32 -8.05 1.69
CA GLU A 63 2.44 -7.10 2.78
C GLU A 63 1.06 -6.80 3.41
N LYS A 64 1.02 -6.71 4.74
CA LYS A 64 -0.16 -6.41 5.55
C LYS A 64 0.22 -5.53 6.73
N SER A 65 -0.71 -4.71 7.21
CA SER A 65 -0.54 -4.04 8.50
C SER A 65 -0.32 -5.06 9.62
N LEU A 66 0.54 -4.73 10.58
CA LEU A 66 0.72 -5.55 11.78
C LEU A 66 -0.42 -5.34 12.77
N LEU A 67 -1.06 -4.17 12.74
CA LEU A 67 -2.29 -3.91 13.45
C LEU A 67 -3.49 -4.50 12.71
N THR A 68 -4.40 -5.05 13.50
CA THR A 68 -5.66 -5.62 13.08
C THR A 68 -6.82 -4.69 13.47
N GLY A 69 -8.02 -4.97 12.94
CA GLY A 69 -9.22 -4.24 13.37
C GLY A 69 -9.48 -4.36 14.88
N ASP A 70 -9.17 -5.52 15.49
CA ASP A 70 -9.31 -5.69 16.94
C ASP A 70 -8.32 -4.80 17.72
N ASP A 71 -7.11 -4.62 17.19
CA ASP A 71 -6.14 -3.69 17.77
C ASP A 71 -6.67 -2.24 17.73
N LEU A 72 -7.22 -1.81 16.59
CA LEU A 72 -7.83 -0.48 16.46
C LEU A 72 -8.99 -0.28 17.45
N LYS A 73 -9.83 -1.30 17.63
CA LYS A 73 -10.90 -1.28 18.61
C LYS A 73 -10.37 -1.14 20.04
N ASN A 74 -9.31 -1.88 20.38
CA ASN A 74 -8.65 -1.78 21.68
C ASN A 74 -7.96 -0.43 21.90
N MET A 75 -7.62 0.29 20.83
CA MET A 75 -7.10 1.66 20.87
C MET A 75 -8.20 2.72 21.06
N GLY A 76 -9.47 2.32 21.18
CA GLY A 76 -10.60 3.23 21.42
C GLY A 76 -11.28 3.76 20.15
N LEU A 77 -10.99 3.17 18.98
CA LEU A 77 -11.65 3.53 17.73
C LEU A 77 -12.93 2.72 17.53
N GLU A 78 -13.97 3.39 17.06
CA GLU A 78 -15.25 2.74 16.76
C GLU A 78 -15.21 2.01 15.41
N PRO A 79 -15.68 0.75 15.35
CA PRO A 79 -15.67 -0.03 14.12
C PRO A 79 -16.56 0.62 13.04
N GLY A 80 -16.02 0.74 11.83
CA GLY A 80 -16.74 1.35 10.72
C GLY A 80 -15.84 1.58 9.50
N PRO A 81 -16.27 2.41 8.53
CA PRO A 81 -15.48 2.76 7.34
C PRO A 81 -14.08 3.29 7.67
N LEU A 82 -13.94 3.94 8.84
CA LEU A 82 -12.67 4.46 9.34
C LEU A 82 -11.63 3.35 9.55
N PHE A 83 -12.02 2.15 9.97
CA PHE A 83 -11.07 1.03 10.14
C PHE A 83 -10.41 0.66 8.82
N ARG A 84 -11.20 0.62 7.73
CA ARG A 84 -10.64 0.36 6.39
C ARG A 84 -9.63 1.44 6.01
N THR A 85 -9.97 2.71 6.26
CA THR A 85 -9.06 3.84 6.00
C THR A 85 -7.76 3.71 6.78
N ILE A 86 -7.83 3.38 8.07
CA ILE A 86 -6.66 3.22 8.92
C ILE A 86 -5.81 2.03 8.46
N LEU A 87 -6.42 0.87 8.24
CA LEU A 87 -5.69 -0.32 7.80
C LEU A 87 -5.04 -0.12 6.41
N HIS A 88 -5.71 0.60 5.50
CA HIS A 88 -5.11 0.98 4.23
C HIS A 88 -3.92 1.92 4.41
N ARG A 89 -4.06 2.96 5.25
CA ARG A 89 -2.98 3.90 5.56
C ARG A 89 -1.77 3.21 6.19
N LEU A 90 -2.00 2.27 7.11
CA LEU A 90 -0.95 1.47 7.73
C LEU A 90 -0.25 0.59 6.70
N LEU A 91 -1.00 -0.06 5.82
CA LEU A 91 -0.43 -0.83 4.73
C LEU A 91 0.43 0.05 3.81
N GLU A 92 -0.04 1.24 3.43
CA GLU A 92 0.72 2.20 2.63
C GLU A 92 2.01 2.64 3.34
N ALA A 93 1.92 2.96 4.63
CA ALA A 93 3.08 3.32 5.45
C ALA A 93 4.13 2.22 5.47
N ARG A 94 3.71 0.95 5.53
CA ARG A 94 4.63 -0.20 5.47
C ARG A 94 5.27 -0.35 4.12
N LEU A 95 4.46 -0.33 3.06
CA LEU A 95 4.93 -0.45 1.68
C LEU A 95 5.96 0.64 1.37
N ASP A 96 5.71 1.86 1.82
CA ASP A 96 6.59 3.02 1.59
C ASP A 96 7.76 3.10 2.58
N GLY A 97 7.85 2.18 3.55
CA GLY A 97 8.94 2.13 4.53
C GLY A 97 8.86 3.21 5.62
N GLU A 98 7.71 3.86 5.79
CA GLU A 98 7.45 4.84 6.86
C GLU A 98 7.36 4.17 8.23
N VAL A 99 6.87 2.93 8.28
CA VAL A 99 6.74 2.14 9.50
C VAL A 99 7.28 0.73 9.28
N ARG A 100 7.96 0.18 10.31
CA ARG A 100 8.55 -1.17 10.23
C ARG A 100 7.99 -2.07 11.32
N TYR A 101 7.85 -1.54 12.53
CA TYR A 101 7.46 -2.27 13.71
C TYR A 101 6.02 -1.97 14.11
N ARG A 102 5.46 -2.82 14.97
CA ARG A 102 4.08 -2.66 15.45
C ARG A 102 3.92 -1.37 16.25
N GLU A 103 4.94 -0.96 16.97
CA GLU A 103 4.98 0.28 17.74
C GLU A 103 4.89 1.52 16.83
N ASP A 104 5.55 1.47 15.66
CA ASP A 104 5.49 2.55 14.66
C ASP A 104 4.06 2.71 14.12
N GLU A 105 3.39 1.59 13.83
CA GLU A 105 1.98 1.59 13.41
C GLU A 105 1.06 2.17 14.48
N ILE A 106 1.28 1.83 15.76
CA ILE A 106 0.51 2.40 16.88
C ILE A 106 0.72 3.92 16.96
N HIS A 107 1.96 4.37 16.82
CA HIS A 107 2.29 5.80 16.83
C HIS A 107 1.63 6.53 15.67
N LEU A 108 1.67 5.95 14.46
CA LEU A 108 1.02 6.50 13.28
C LEU A 108 -0.50 6.63 13.49
N VAL A 109 -1.16 5.59 14.02
CA VAL A 109 -2.60 5.64 14.30
C VAL A 109 -2.92 6.74 15.29
N LYS A 110 -2.13 6.87 16.36
CA LYS A 110 -2.33 7.93 17.35
C LYS A 110 -2.20 9.31 16.72
N GLN A 111 -1.09 9.56 16.04
CA GLN A 111 -0.77 10.85 15.44
C GLN A 111 -1.79 11.29 14.37
N GLU A 112 -2.24 10.37 13.52
CA GLU A 112 -3.09 10.73 12.38
C GLU A 112 -4.59 10.66 12.69
N PHE A 113 -5.02 9.84 13.67
CA PHE A 113 -6.43 9.53 13.89
C PHE A 113 -6.94 9.78 15.32
N LEU A 114 -6.05 9.90 16.32
CA LEU A 114 -6.44 10.13 17.73
C LEU A 114 -5.99 11.51 18.25
N ASP A 115 -4.86 12.05 17.78
CA ASP A 115 -4.27 13.31 18.26
C ASP A 115 -5.11 14.57 17.95
N ARG A 116 -6.26 14.42 17.27
CA ARG A 116 -7.28 15.49 17.19
C ARG A 116 -8.15 15.61 18.45
N LEU A 117 -8.05 14.70 19.41
CA LEU A 117 -8.88 14.70 20.63
C LEU A 117 -8.19 15.36 21.85
N GLU A 118 -6.90 15.70 21.78
CA GLU A 118 -6.17 16.27 22.94
C GLU A 118 -6.05 17.81 22.95
N ILE A 119 -6.48 18.52 21.90
CA ILE A 119 -6.32 19.98 21.80
C ILE A 119 -7.51 20.77 22.41
N GLU A 120 -8.63 20.12 22.76
CA GLU A 120 -9.82 20.82 23.30
C GLU A 120 -9.97 20.78 24.84
N THR A 121 -8.98 20.31 25.60
CA THR A 121 -9.14 20.19 27.07
C THR A 121 -8.02 20.81 27.91
N ASN A 122 -7.56 22.01 27.54
CA ASN A 122 -6.80 22.86 28.48
C ASN A 122 -7.13 24.34 28.31
#